data_AF-A0A8J3R820-F1
#
_entry.id   AF-A0A8J3R820-F1
#
_cell.length_a   1.000
_cell.length_b   1.000
_cell.length_c   1.000
_cell.angle_alpha   90.00
_cell.angle_beta   90.00
_cell.angle_gamma   90.00
#
_symmetry.space_group_name_H-M   'P 1'
#
loop_
_entity.id
_entity.type
_entity.pdbx_description
1 polymer ?
#
loop_
_entity_poly.entity_id
_entity_poly.type
_entity_poly.pdbx_seq_one_letter_code
_entity_poly.pdbx_strand_id
1 'polypeptide(L)'
;MSEKKARITITVDPHLAAYAERLVETGKAPSVSAVLNDALAERIQRDRRARRWWSAKAAEAAADPACNTRITRMRAHIDEQLRRFEQERDSA
;
A
#
# COMPACT_ATOMS: atom_id res chain seq x y z
N MET A 1 -11.68 13.12 22.98
CA MET A 1 -11.25 11.93 23.75
C MET A 1 -9.93 11.47 23.19
N SER A 2 -8.81 11.69 23.90
CA SER A 2 -7.48 11.31 23.40
C SER A 2 -7.36 9.79 23.42
N GLU A 3 -7.35 9.17 22.25
CA GLU A 3 -7.12 7.74 22.11
C GLU A 3 -5.73 7.44 22.68
N LYS A 4 -5.66 6.64 23.75
CA LYS A 4 -4.36 6.30 24.36
C LYS A 4 -3.52 5.54 23.34
N LYS A 5 -2.28 5.98 23.13
CA LYS A 5 -1.31 5.26 22.30
C LYS A 5 -1.18 3.82 22.81
N ALA A 6 -1.32 2.84 21.91
CA ALA A 6 -1.12 1.44 22.26
C ALA A 6 0.36 1.20 22.60
N ARG A 7 0.63 0.49 23.71
CA ARG A 7 1.99 0.08 24.05
C ARG A 7 2.31 -1.21 23.30
N ILE A 8 3.32 -1.16 22.44
CA ILE A 8 3.82 -2.32 21.70
C ILE A 8 5.32 -2.49 21.97
N THR A 9 5.80 -3.73 21.95
CA THR A 9 7.22 -4.06 21.94
C THR A 9 7.58 -4.52 20.53
N ILE A 10 8.61 -3.92 19.94
CA ILE A 10 9.08 -4.25 18.60
C ILE A 10 10.59 -4.39 18.62
N THR A 11 11.12 -5.22 17.72
CA THR A 11 12.56 -5.27 17.44
C THR A 11 12.85 -4.30 16.30
N VAL A 12 13.83 -3.43 16.50
CA VAL A 12 14.25 -2.41 15.54
C VAL A 12 15.71 -2.67 15.20
N ASP A 13 16.10 -2.42 13.95
CA ASP A 13 17.49 -2.48 13.52
C ASP A 13 18.37 -1.59 14.42
N PRO A 14 19.55 -2.06 14.87
CA PRO A 14 20.41 -1.31 15.79
C PRO A 14 20.77 0.10 15.28
N HIS A 15 20.98 0.28 13.98
CA HIS A 15 21.33 1.57 13.42
C HIS A 15 20.15 2.55 13.44
N LEU A 16 18.94 2.04 13.25
CA LEU A 16 17.72 2.85 13.32
C LEU A 16 17.39 3.25 14.77
N ALA A 17 17.63 2.34 15.72
CA ALA A 17 17.48 2.64 17.15
C ALA A 17 18.46 3.74 17.59
N ALA A 18 19.75 3.60 17.27
CA ALA A 18 20.77 4.60 17.57
C ALA A 18 20.48 5.96 16.92
N TYR A 19 19.97 5.97 15.69
CA TYR A 19 19.56 7.21 15.03
C TYR A 19 18.38 7.89 15.74
N ALA A 20 17.36 7.13 16.15
CA ALA A 20 16.22 7.66 16.87
C ALA A 20 16.62 8.22 18.24
N GLU A 21 17.52 7.55 18.97
CA GLU A 21 18.09 8.05 20.22
C GLU A 21 18.83 9.37 20.02
N ARG A 22 19.70 9.46 19.00
CA ARG A 22 20.41 10.69 18.65
C ARG A 22 19.46 11.86 18.34
N LEU A 23 18.32 11.59 17.70
CA LEU A 23 17.31 12.63 17.44
C LEU A 23 16.68 13.16 18.74
N VAL A 24 16.54 12.31 19.75
CA VAL A 24 16.06 12.73 21.07
C VAL A 24 17.13 13.52 21.82
N GLU A 25 18.37 13.02 21.85
CA GLU A 25 19.51 13.70 22.50
C GLU A 25 19.76 15.09 21.93
N THR A 26 19.60 15.25 20.61
CA THR A 26 19.75 16.54 19.93
C THR A 26 18.52 17.44 20.04
N GLY A 27 17.49 17.03 20.78
CA GLY A 27 16.25 17.80 20.99
C GLY A 27 15.36 17.91 19.76
N LYS A 28 15.66 17.16 18.68
CA LYS A 28 14.86 17.14 17.45
C LYS A 28 13.57 16.35 17.59
N ALA A 29 13.51 15.44 18.56
CA ALA A 29 12.32 14.67 18.88
C ALA A 29 12.14 14.56 20.41
N PRO A 30 10.90 14.53 20.91
CA PRO A 30 10.64 14.43 22.35
C PRO A 30 10.81 13.00 22.90
N SER A 31 10.80 11.97 22.04
CA SER A 31 11.06 10.57 22.43
C SER A 31 11.31 9.70 21.20
N VAL A 32 11.90 8.51 21.39
CA VAL A 32 12.06 7.49 20.33
C VAL A 32 10.70 7.08 19.76
N SER A 33 9.67 7.00 20.62
CA SER A 33 8.30 6.69 20.18
C SER A 33 7.73 7.76 19.25
N ALA A 34 8.11 9.03 19.41
CA ALA A 34 7.68 10.10 18.51
C ALA A 34 8.32 9.93 17.13
N VAL A 35 9.63 9.68 17.07
CA VAL A 35 10.36 9.43 15.82
C VAL A 35 9.71 8.29 15.01
N LEU A 36 9.42 7.17 15.66
CA LEU A 36 8.82 6.01 15.01
C LEU A 36 7.39 6.31 14.53
N ASN A 37 6.59 7.01 15.33
CA ASN A 37 5.24 7.40 14.95
C ASN A 37 5.24 8.35 13.75
N ASP A 38 6.14 9.34 13.73
CA ASP A 38 6.25 10.30 12.65
C ASP A 38 6.68 9.60 11.36
N ALA A 39 7.67 8.71 11.42
CA ALA A 39 8.10 7.91 10.27
C ALA A 39 6.95 7.04 9.68
N LEU A 40 6.14 6.41 10.54
CA LEU A 40 4.98 5.63 10.12
C LEU A 40 3.88 6.54 9.54
N ALA A 41 3.62 7.70 10.14
CA ALA A 41 2.66 8.66 9.64
C ALA A 41 3.04 9.17 8.24
N GLU A 42 4.32 9.47 8.02
CA GLU A 42 4.81 9.85 6.69
C GLU A 42 4.64 8.71 5.67
N ARG A 43 4.92 7.47 6.07
CA ARG A 43 4.70 6.30 5.20
C ARG A 43 3.23 6.16 4.80
N ILE A 44 2.30 6.29 5.76
CA ILE A 44 0.86 6.29 5.48
C ILE A 44 0.50 7.39 4.48
N GLN A 45 1.07 8.58 4.60
CA GLN A 45 0.79 9.67 3.67
C GLN A 45 1.38 9.43 2.27
N ARG A 46 2.57 8.82 2.17
CA ARG A 46 3.15 8.39 0.88
C ARG A 46 2.25 7.33 0.23
N ASP A 47 1.84 6.32 0.98
CA ASP A 47 0.98 5.24 0.48
C ASP A 47 -0.40 5.76 0.04
N ARG A 48 -1.01 6.66 0.82
CA ARG A 48 -2.27 7.32 0.44
C ARG A 48 -2.12 8.16 -0.82
N ARG A 49 -1.01 8.88 -0.99
CA ARG A 49 -0.73 9.65 -2.21
C ARG A 49 -0.57 8.74 -3.43
N ALA A 50 0.20 7.66 -3.30
CA ALA A 50 0.37 6.68 -4.37
C ALA A 50 -0.98 6.05 -4.76
N ARG A 51 -1.78 5.62 -3.77
CA ARG A 51 -3.12 5.08 -4.03
C ARG A 51 -4.04 6.09 -4.71
N ARG A 52 -4.08 7.34 -4.24
CA ARG A 52 -4.88 8.40 -4.88
C ARG A 52 -4.48 8.64 -6.32
N TRP A 53 -3.19 8.64 -6.62
CA TRP A 53 -2.69 8.79 -7.99
C TRP A 53 -3.14 7.62 -8.87
N TRP A 54 -2.99 6.38 -8.39
CA TRP A 54 -3.47 5.20 -9.10
C TRP A 54 -4.99 5.22 -9.31
N SER A 55 -5.76 5.58 -8.27
CA SER A 55 -7.22 5.68 -8.37
C SER A 55 -7.65 6.77 -9.37
N ALA A 56 -6.97 7.90 -9.41
CA ALA A 56 -7.24 8.96 -10.39
C ALA A 56 -6.97 8.47 -11.82
N LYS A 57 -5.83 7.80 -12.04
CA LYS A 57 -5.49 7.23 -13.37
C LYS A 57 -6.46 6.13 -13.79
N ALA A 58 -6.90 5.29 -12.85
CA ALA A 58 -7.92 4.28 -13.10
C ALA A 58 -9.27 4.93 -13.46
N ALA A 59 -9.65 6.02 -12.79
CA ALA A 59 -10.88 6.75 -13.10
C ALA A 59 -10.82 7.41 -14.49
N GLU A 60 -9.69 8.03 -14.85
CA GLU A 60 -9.44 8.56 -16.20
C GLU A 60 -9.56 7.46 -17.27
N ALA A 61 -8.92 6.31 -17.05
CA ALA A 61 -8.98 5.18 -17.97
C ALA A 61 -10.39 4.57 -18.07
N ALA A 62 -11.13 4.54 -16.97
CA ALA A 62 -12.52 4.10 -16.94
C ALA A 62 -13.48 5.09 -17.63
N ALA A 63 -13.12 6.36 -17.71
CA ALA A 63 -13.88 7.36 -18.47
C ALA A 63 -13.64 7.26 -19.98
N ASP A 64 -12.56 6.63 -20.44
CA ASP A 64 -12.28 6.38 -21.86
C ASP A 64 -13.09 5.16 -22.37
N PRO A 65 -14.10 5.37 -23.24
CA PRO A 65 -14.93 4.29 -23.78
C PRO A 65 -14.14 3.28 -24.62
N ALA A 66 -13.09 3.71 -25.32
CA ALA A 66 -12.25 2.85 -26.14
C ALA A 66 -11.39 1.92 -25.27
N CYS A 67 -10.84 2.45 -24.18
CA CYS A 67 -10.13 1.66 -23.17
C CYS A 67 -11.05 0.60 -22.54
N ASN A 68 -12.24 0.99 -22.10
CA ASN A 68 -13.22 0.06 -21.53
C ASN A 68 -13.59 -1.06 -22.51
N THR A 69 -13.85 -0.72 -23.78
CA THR A 69 -14.17 -1.71 -24.81
C THR A 69 -13.04 -2.73 -24.99
N ARG A 70 -11.78 -2.29 -24.97
CA ARG A 70 -10.61 -3.18 -25.04
C ARG A 70 -10.51 -4.10 -23.83
N ILE A 71 -10.70 -3.55 -22.61
CA ILE A 71 -10.66 -4.33 -21.36
C ILE A 71 -11.77 -5.39 -21.35
N THR A 72 -12.99 -5.05 -21.77
CA THR A 72 -14.11 -6.01 -21.83
C THR A 72 -13.81 -7.17 -22.77
N ARG A 73 -13.26 -6.89 -23.96
CA ARG A 73 -12.85 -7.95 -24.91
C ARG A 73 -11.76 -8.84 -24.33
N MET A 74 -10.77 -8.24 -23.68
CA MET A 74 -9.68 -8.98 -23.05
C MET A 74 -10.17 -9.89 -21.92
N ARG A 75 -11.08 -9.39 -21.06
CA ARG A 75 -11.71 -10.19 -20.00
C ARG A 75 -12.49 -11.37 -20.57
N ALA A 76 -13.34 -11.13 -21.56
CA ALA A 76 -14.10 -12.20 -22.21
C ALA A 76 -13.20 -13.28 -22.81
N HIS A 77 -12.06 -12.89 -23.38
CA HIS A 77 -11.08 -13.84 -23.89
C HIS A 77 -10.41 -14.65 -22.76
N ILE A 78 -10.01 -14.01 -21.67
CA ILE A 78 -9.44 -14.69 -20.50
C ILE A 78 -10.44 -15.68 -19.89
N ASP A 79 -11.70 -15.28 -19.72
CA ASP A 79 -12.75 -16.14 -19.17
C ASP A 79 -13.02 -17.36 -20.06
N GLU A 80 -12.89 -17.21 -21.38
CA GLU A 80 -12.98 -18.32 -22.33
C GLU A 80 -11.79 -19.28 -22.21
N GLN A 81 -10.57 -18.74 -22.11
CA GLN A 81 -9.37 -19.55 -21.90
C GLN A 81 -9.44 -20.33 -20.58
N LEU A 82 -9.93 -19.70 -19.51
CA LEU A 82 -10.08 -20.33 -18.22
C LEU A 82 -11.09 -21.49 -18.27
N ARG A 83 -12.27 -21.27 -18.88
CA ARG A 83 -13.28 -22.32 -19.07
C ARG A 83 -12.74 -23.49 -19.88
N ARG A 84 -11.99 -23.21 -20.95
CA ARG A 84 -11.36 -24.26 -21.76
C ARG A 84 -10.33 -25.06 -20.95
N PHE A 85 -9.50 -24.39 -20.17
CA PHE A 85 -8.53 -25.05 -19.30
C PHE A 85 -9.19 -25.93 -18.25
N GLU A 86 -10.27 -25.46 -17.63
CA GLU A 86 -11.05 -26.25 -16.65
C GLU A 86 -11.68 -27.48 -17.29
N GLN A 87 -12.25 -27.34 -18.50
CA GLN A 87 -12.79 -28.47 -19.25
C GLN A 87 -11.71 -29.49 -19.63
N GLU A 88 -10.55 -29.04 -20.10
CA GLU A 88 -9.43 -29.92 -20.45
C GLU A 88 -8.87 -30.66 -19.21
N ARG A 89 -8.85 -30.01 -18.03
CA ARG A 89 -8.46 -30.65 -16.77
C ARG A 89 -9.46 -31.70 -16.31
N ASP A 90 -10.75 -31.41 -16.37
CA ASP A 90 -11.80 -32.31 -15.86
C ASP A 90 -12.08 -33.49 -16.83
N SER A 91 -11.52 -33.43 -18.05
CA SER A 91 -11.58 -34.50 -19.08
C SER A 91 -10.41 -35.49 -19.00
N ALA A 92 -9.42 -35.25 -18.13
CA ALA A 92 -8.19 -36.05 -17.98
C ALA A 92 -8.23 -36.89 -16.69
#